data_AF-A0A971VAD6-F1
#
_entry.id   AF-A0A971VAD6-F1
#
_cell.length_a   1.000
_cell.length_b   1.000
_cell.length_c   1.000
_cell.angle_alpha   90.00
_cell.angle_beta   90.00
_cell.angle_gamma   90.00
#
_symmetry.space_group_name_H-M   'P 1'
#
loop_
_entity.id
_entity.type
_entity.pdbx_description
1 polymer ?
#
loop_
_entity_poly.entity_id
_entity_poly.type
_entity_poly.pdbx_seq_one_letter_code
_entity_poly.pdbx_strand_id
1 'polypeptide(L)'
;MSKRQRNTIVLVVVLALLAGVYLYVVNRPKTSEDNADTRIEILKFDKDTIVKVVLESEDGTLTLEKVDDEWTVDHSRPVKLRKVAVDDILYSFASLYAERIVEENPEDLSVYGLDKPAVTATAYLEDGSAKVLYLGNKTPAGNTYYLMAEGDPKVYTVWMNHGEHFHYKLSDIREKELVEIKTDELTYLKIEGKDIRTIEIQENKEQTEEEAYFFVGAWRMIQPYNLPRGVSTAFLDKVLQGIAGLAVDAIVDNEPTDLSIYGLDEPKYELIAKDKENTLHLFFGDETEDGKKVYFKTADDDTVYTMTKGKTEFLETKPFEIAEKSAYIVSIDNVDKIIIEAPGRTNVITLTRRTQKAEDEDEEDEVITTYRVDGKEVEEKPFKKYYQSLIGLLVDAELDRELEEQPEVKTTFFLNKGSVREVHVNYVPYDNDFYAVFVNGKSEFVISRRQVAGMLDTLEALISGDLAKED
;
A
#
# COMPACT_ATOMS: atom_id res chain seq x y z
N MET A 1 19.64 71.98 43.96
CA MET A 1 20.42 70.72 44.08
C MET A 1 21.34 70.62 42.88
N SER A 2 22.66 70.50 43.08
CA SER A 2 23.61 70.39 41.96
C SER A 2 23.44 69.04 41.24
N LYS A 3 23.77 68.97 39.95
CA LYS A 3 23.65 67.73 39.14
C LYS A 3 24.37 66.54 39.78
N ARG A 4 25.45 66.81 40.54
CA ARG A 4 26.17 65.82 41.37
C ARG A 4 25.34 65.35 42.56
N GLN A 5 24.69 66.23 43.32
CA GLN A 5 23.83 65.86 44.45
C GLN A 5 22.63 65.00 44.02
N ARG A 6 22.03 65.29 42.86
CA ARG A 6 20.91 64.49 42.32
C ARG A 6 21.37 63.08 41.92
N ASN A 7 22.54 62.95 41.30
CA ASN A 7 23.11 61.65 40.97
C ASN A 7 23.51 60.85 42.21
N THR A 8 24.05 61.51 43.26
CA THR A 8 24.37 60.82 44.52
C THR A 8 23.12 60.26 45.19
N ILE A 9 22.01 61.02 45.21
CA ILE A 9 20.75 60.55 45.79
C ILE A 9 20.19 59.36 45.01
N VAL A 10 20.20 59.41 43.67
CA VAL A 10 19.76 58.27 42.83
C VAL A 10 20.62 57.03 43.11
N LEU A 11 21.93 57.19 43.24
CA LEU A 11 22.84 56.07 43.47
C LEU A 11 22.63 55.44 44.87
N VAL A 12 22.34 56.25 45.89
CA VAL A 12 21.98 55.77 47.23
C VAL A 12 20.64 55.03 47.23
N VAL A 13 19.64 55.51 46.49
CA VAL A 13 18.34 54.83 46.36
C VAL A 13 18.49 53.50 45.63
N VAL A 14 19.30 53.44 44.57
CA VAL A 14 19.59 52.19 43.86
C VAL A 14 20.34 51.21 44.76
N LEU A 15 21.34 51.67 45.53
CA LEU A 15 22.04 50.84 46.51
C LEU A 15 21.10 50.31 47.60
N ALA A 16 20.18 51.14 48.10
CA ALA A 16 19.19 50.71 49.08
C ALA A 16 18.22 49.68 48.51
N LEU A 17 17.80 49.84 47.25
CA LEU A 17 16.98 48.85 46.53
C LEU A 17 17.74 47.53 46.33
N LEU A 18 19.00 47.59 45.91
CA LEU A 18 19.83 46.39 45.73
C LEU A 18 20.10 45.69 47.06
N ALA A 19 20.34 46.43 48.14
CA ALA A 19 20.48 45.87 49.49
C ALA A 19 19.17 45.26 49.99
N GLY A 20 18.02 45.88 49.70
CA GLY A 20 16.70 45.34 50.01
C GLY A 20 16.38 44.05 49.24
N VAL A 21 16.73 43.99 47.95
CA VAL A 21 16.61 42.77 47.15
C VAL A 21 17.56 41.68 47.65
N TYR A 22 18.81 42.04 47.96
CA TYR A 22 19.78 41.10 48.53
C TYR A 22 19.30 40.53 49.87
N LEU A 23 18.82 41.38 50.77
CA LEU A 23 18.23 40.94 52.04
C LEU A 23 16.97 40.12 51.84
N TYR A 24 16.12 40.45 50.86
CA TYR A 24 14.94 39.63 50.52
C TYR A 24 15.32 38.26 49.96
N VAL A 25 16.40 38.17 49.17
CA VAL A 25 16.91 36.90 48.61
C VAL A 25 17.61 36.06 49.68
N VAL A 26 18.37 36.69 50.59
CA VAL A 26 19.11 35.99 51.65
C VAL A 26 18.21 35.60 52.84
N ASN A 27 17.22 36.42 53.18
CA ASN A 27 16.22 36.15 54.22
C ASN A 27 14.91 35.57 53.67
N ARG A 28 14.86 35.16 52.40
CA ARG A 28 13.77 34.29 51.95
C ARG A 28 13.77 33.07 52.87
N PRO A 29 12.63 32.68 53.49
CA PRO A 29 12.57 31.36 54.09
C PRO A 29 13.03 30.40 52.99
N LYS A 30 14.11 29.66 53.24
CA LYS A 30 14.48 28.56 52.35
C LYS A 30 13.24 27.70 52.29
N THR A 31 12.52 27.74 51.17
CA THR A 31 11.63 26.65 50.82
C THR A 31 12.56 25.46 50.82
N SER A 32 12.45 24.64 51.86
CA SER A 32 13.10 23.36 51.93
C SER A 32 12.71 22.62 50.65
N GLU A 33 13.64 22.56 49.69
CA GLU A 33 13.69 21.49 48.68
C GLU A 33 14.12 20.19 49.39
N ASP A 34 13.36 19.84 50.43
CA ASP A 34 13.24 18.51 50.99
C ASP A 34 11.76 18.14 50.83
N ASN A 35 11.30 18.05 49.57
CA ASN A 35 10.27 17.07 49.28
C ASN A 35 11.00 15.73 49.28
N ALA A 36 11.30 15.20 50.47
CA ALA A 36 11.47 13.76 50.60
C ALA A 36 10.22 13.16 49.96
N ASP A 37 10.42 12.41 48.88
CA ASP A 37 9.32 11.82 48.13
C ASP A 37 8.54 10.94 49.11
N THR A 38 7.37 11.40 49.55
CA THR A 38 6.53 10.71 50.54
C THR A 38 5.74 9.56 49.92
N ARG A 39 5.99 9.28 48.64
CA ARG A 39 5.41 8.18 47.90
C ARG A 39 5.98 6.83 48.36
N ILE A 40 5.10 5.84 48.46
CA ILE A 40 5.45 4.51 48.94
C ILE A 40 6.00 3.73 47.76
N GLU A 41 7.30 3.45 47.75
CA GLU A 41 7.95 2.72 46.66
C GLU A 41 7.54 1.24 46.65
N ILE A 42 7.03 0.77 45.51
CA ILE A 42 6.77 -0.66 45.27
C ILE A 42 7.93 -1.25 44.47
N LEU A 43 8.30 -0.61 43.35
CA LEU A 43 9.44 -0.98 42.52
C LEU A 43 10.21 0.27 42.07
N LYS A 44 11.54 0.20 42.18
CA LYS A 44 12.46 1.17 41.59
C LYS A 44 13.72 0.52 41.07
N PHE A 45 13.88 0.52 39.76
CA PHE A 45 15.08 0.01 39.09
C PHE A 45 15.25 0.65 37.70
N ASP A 46 16.36 0.33 37.02
CA ASP A 46 16.63 0.85 35.69
C ASP A 46 15.77 0.12 34.63
N LYS A 47 14.95 0.88 33.92
CA LYS A 47 14.03 0.40 32.88
C LYS A 47 14.75 -0.40 31.79
N ASP A 48 15.98 -0.01 31.46
CA ASP A 48 16.69 -0.58 30.33
C ASP A 48 17.20 -2.01 30.60
N THR A 49 17.16 -2.44 31.87
CA THR A 49 17.50 -3.81 32.29
C THR A 49 16.39 -4.82 32.03
N ILE A 50 15.20 -4.40 31.59
CA ILE A 50 14.09 -5.32 31.25
C ILE A 50 14.36 -5.92 29.87
N VAL A 51 14.33 -7.25 29.78
CA VAL A 51 14.54 -8.00 28.52
C VAL A 51 13.28 -8.68 28.00
N LYS A 52 12.33 -8.98 28.89
CA LYS A 52 11.05 -9.59 28.54
C LYS A 52 9.95 -9.13 29.47
N VAL A 53 8.76 -8.91 28.92
CA VAL A 53 7.53 -8.61 29.69
C VAL A 53 6.44 -9.58 29.29
N VAL A 54 5.69 -10.06 30.28
CA VAL A 54 4.53 -10.92 30.08
C VAL A 54 3.36 -10.33 30.87
N LEU A 55 2.27 -9.99 30.19
CA LEU A 55 1.02 -9.54 30.80
C LEU A 55 -0.05 -10.60 30.54
N GLU A 56 -0.53 -11.26 31.58
CA GLU A 56 -1.54 -12.32 31.51
C GLU A 56 -2.86 -11.81 32.09
N SER A 57 -3.92 -11.84 31.29
CA SER A 57 -5.29 -11.49 31.72
C SER A 57 -6.29 -12.54 31.22
N GLU A 58 -7.57 -12.38 31.57
CA GLU A 58 -8.65 -13.22 31.00
C GLU A 58 -8.80 -13.06 29.48
N ASP A 59 -8.38 -11.93 28.92
CA ASP A 59 -8.44 -11.61 27.49
C ASP A 59 -7.25 -12.22 26.70
N GLY A 60 -6.25 -12.79 27.38
CA GLY A 60 -5.11 -13.46 26.77
C GLY A 60 -3.77 -13.03 27.36
N THR A 61 -2.69 -13.38 26.64
CA THR A 61 -1.31 -13.10 27.06
C THR A 61 -0.60 -12.21 26.05
N LEU A 62 -0.09 -11.07 26.52
CA LEU A 62 0.83 -10.23 25.75
C LEU A 62 2.27 -10.51 26.19
N THR A 63 3.10 -11.00 25.28
CA THR A 63 4.53 -11.26 25.53
C THR A 63 5.40 -10.35 24.67
N LEU A 64 6.22 -9.52 25.33
CA LEU A 64 7.20 -8.64 24.70
C LEU A 64 8.61 -9.14 24.98
N GLU A 65 9.46 -9.18 23.96
CA GLU A 65 10.84 -9.63 24.08
C GLU A 65 11.79 -8.70 23.32
N LYS A 66 12.91 -8.36 23.95
CA LYS A 66 13.94 -7.50 23.36
C LYS A 66 14.91 -8.35 22.55
N VAL A 67 14.93 -8.14 21.23
CA VAL A 67 15.79 -8.83 20.25
C VAL A 67 16.56 -7.78 19.47
N ASP A 68 17.90 -7.89 19.40
CA ASP A 68 18.77 -6.93 18.69
C ASP A 68 18.49 -5.44 19.04
N ASP A 69 18.30 -5.17 20.34
CA ASP A 69 17.94 -3.85 20.90
C ASP A 69 16.56 -3.28 20.49
N GLU A 70 15.71 -4.07 19.83
CA GLU A 70 14.32 -3.71 19.51
C GLU A 70 13.31 -4.60 20.24
N TRP A 71 12.18 -4.02 20.62
CA TRP A 71 11.08 -4.76 21.24
C TRP A 71 10.22 -5.43 20.18
N THR A 72 9.96 -6.72 20.36
CA THR A 72 9.15 -7.56 19.48
C THR A 72 8.04 -8.25 20.28
N VAL A 73 7.05 -8.80 19.59
CA VAL A 73 5.98 -9.61 20.16
C VAL A 73 6.00 -11.00 19.54
N ASP A 74 5.72 -12.03 20.34
CA ASP A 74 5.52 -13.38 19.82
C ASP A 74 4.21 -13.44 19.01
N HIS A 75 4.35 -13.35 17.69
CA HIS A 75 3.24 -13.34 16.75
C HIS A 75 3.65 -14.05 15.45
N SER A 76 2.67 -14.60 14.73
CA SER A 76 2.90 -15.40 13.51
C SER A 76 3.58 -14.63 12.36
N ARG A 77 3.60 -13.30 12.43
CA ARG A 77 4.22 -12.37 11.47
C ARG A 77 4.85 -11.20 12.23
N PRO A 78 5.88 -10.53 11.68
CA PRO A 78 6.47 -9.34 12.29
C PRO A 78 5.41 -8.25 12.55
N VAL A 79 5.36 -7.71 13.77
CA VAL A 79 4.46 -6.62 14.14
C VAL A 79 5.28 -5.41 14.56
N LYS A 80 5.02 -4.26 13.93
CA LYS A 80 5.62 -2.99 14.33
C LYS A 80 4.90 -2.47 15.57
N LEU A 81 5.66 -2.15 16.63
CA LEU A 81 5.11 -1.72 17.91
C LEU A 81 5.24 -0.21 18.12
N ARG A 82 4.23 0.42 18.72
CA ARG A 82 4.26 1.81 19.19
C ARG A 82 5.27 1.91 20.32
N LYS A 83 6.46 2.46 20.02
CA LYS A 83 7.56 2.61 20.99
C LYS A 83 7.11 3.26 22.29
N VAL A 84 6.25 4.29 22.23
CA VAL A 84 5.69 4.97 23.41
C VAL A 84 4.86 4.02 24.29
N ALA A 85 4.00 3.18 23.70
CA ALA A 85 3.14 2.28 24.47
C ALA A 85 3.93 1.14 25.13
N VAL A 86 4.99 0.66 24.46
CA VAL A 86 5.94 -0.27 25.08
C VAL A 86 6.67 0.43 26.24
N ASP A 87 7.15 1.66 26.02
CA ASP A 87 7.84 2.45 27.04
C ASP A 87 6.99 2.69 28.31
N ASP A 88 5.68 2.93 28.13
CA ASP A 88 4.70 3.11 29.19
C ASP A 88 4.59 1.88 30.11
N ILE A 89 4.59 0.67 29.52
CA ILE A 89 4.61 -0.60 30.27
C ILE A 89 5.92 -0.72 31.06
N LEU A 90 7.05 -0.53 30.39
CA LEU A 90 8.38 -0.65 31.00
C LEU A 90 8.57 0.36 32.15
N TYR A 91 8.10 1.61 31.96
CA TYR A 91 8.10 2.64 32.99
C TYR A 91 7.27 2.23 34.21
N SER A 92 6.12 1.58 33.98
CA SER A 92 5.23 1.13 35.06
C SER A 92 5.82 0.01 35.90
N PHE A 93 6.75 -0.77 35.37
CA PHE A 93 7.58 -1.67 36.16
C PHE A 93 8.74 -0.95 36.85
N ALA A 94 9.49 -0.15 36.11
CA ALA A 94 10.75 0.45 36.57
C ALA A 94 10.57 1.50 37.68
N SER A 95 9.41 2.16 37.73
CA SER A 95 9.18 3.29 38.63
C SER A 95 7.74 3.28 39.17
N LEU A 96 7.41 2.27 39.97
CA LEU A 96 6.08 2.06 40.53
C LEU A 96 5.99 2.52 41.99
N TYR A 97 5.08 3.45 42.25
CA TYR A 97 4.78 3.95 43.60
C TYR A 97 3.30 3.73 43.94
N ALA A 98 3.03 3.34 45.19
CA ALA A 98 1.68 3.31 45.71
C ALA A 98 1.22 4.72 46.10
N GLU A 99 -0.04 5.00 45.80
CA GLU A 99 -0.77 6.12 46.39
C GLU A 99 -0.98 5.88 47.89
N ARG A 100 -1.27 4.63 48.27
CA ARG A 100 -1.63 4.22 49.63
C ARG A 100 -1.37 2.74 49.85
N ILE A 101 -1.12 2.36 51.10
CA ILE A 101 -1.31 0.99 51.59
C ILE A 101 -2.76 0.88 52.06
N VAL A 102 -3.48 -0.11 51.55
CA VAL A 102 -4.88 -0.40 51.88
C VAL A 102 -4.96 -1.32 53.09
N GLU A 103 -4.17 -2.40 53.06
CA GLU A 103 -4.15 -3.42 54.09
C GLU A 103 -2.77 -4.10 54.11
N GLU A 104 -2.23 -4.36 55.30
CA GLU A 104 -0.89 -4.94 55.42
C GLU A 104 -0.88 -6.47 55.32
N ASN A 105 -1.93 -7.13 55.81
CA ASN A 105 -2.05 -8.58 55.84
C ASN A 105 -3.53 -8.96 55.63
N PRO A 106 -4.02 -8.93 54.38
CA PRO A 106 -5.42 -9.19 54.08
C PRO A 106 -5.82 -10.64 54.40
N GLU A 107 -6.93 -10.82 55.11
CA GLU A 107 -7.52 -12.15 55.35
C GLU A 107 -8.27 -12.68 54.11
N ASP A 108 -8.78 -11.77 53.27
CA ASP A 108 -9.54 -12.07 52.05
C ASP A 108 -9.08 -11.17 50.90
N LEU A 109 -8.48 -11.77 49.86
CA LEU A 109 -8.00 -11.05 48.67
C LEU A 109 -9.11 -10.82 47.62
N SER A 110 -10.24 -11.53 47.73
CA SER A 110 -11.30 -11.47 46.74
C SER A 110 -12.00 -10.11 46.71
N VAL A 111 -12.06 -9.41 47.85
CA VAL A 111 -12.62 -8.05 47.94
C VAL A 111 -11.83 -7.04 47.12
N TYR A 112 -10.56 -7.33 46.80
CA TYR A 112 -9.69 -6.50 45.97
C TYR A 112 -9.57 -7.02 44.54
N GLY A 113 -10.12 -8.20 44.23
CA GLY A 113 -9.89 -8.91 42.98
C GLY A 113 -8.46 -9.42 42.85
N LEU A 114 -7.80 -9.77 43.96
CA LEU A 114 -6.41 -10.25 43.99
C LEU A 114 -6.32 -11.77 44.25
N ASP A 115 -7.43 -12.44 44.58
CA ASP A 115 -7.53 -13.91 44.60
C ASP A 115 -7.47 -14.49 43.18
N LYS A 116 -8.07 -13.76 42.23
CA LYS A 116 -7.94 -13.92 40.78
C LYS A 116 -7.62 -12.55 40.19
N PRO A 117 -6.33 -12.20 40.10
CA PRO A 117 -5.89 -10.92 39.54
C PRO A 117 -6.47 -10.68 38.14
N ALA A 118 -6.90 -9.45 37.88
CA ALA A 118 -7.31 -9.02 36.54
C ALA A 118 -6.14 -9.10 35.56
N VAL A 119 -4.93 -8.79 36.04
CA VAL A 119 -3.68 -8.99 35.29
C VAL A 119 -2.59 -9.55 36.23
N THR A 120 -1.86 -10.56 35.76
CA THR A 120 -0.55 -10.92 36.30
C THR A 120 0.53 -10.36 35.37
N ALA A 121 1.30 -9.38 35.86
CA ALA A 121 2.29 -8.66 35.08
C ALA A 121 3.70 -9.06 35.54
N THR A 122 4.50 -9.60 34.63
CA THR A 122 5.87 -10.08 34.90
C THR A 122 6.88 -9.36 34.02
N ALA A 123 7.94 -8.80 34.63
CA ALA A 123 9.11 -8.29 33.92
C ALA A 123 10.35 -9.13 34.27
N TYR A 124 11.02 -9.67 33.24
CA TYR A 124 12.29 -10.38 33.36
C TYR A 124 13.44 -9.43 33.06
N LEU A 125 14.47 -9.48 33.90
CA LEU A 125 15.63 -8.60 33.82
C LEU A 125 16.86 -9.32 33.24
N GLU A 126 17.84 -8.55 32.77
CA GLU A 126 19.11 -9.05 32.22
C GLU A 126 19.89 -9.95 33.20
N ASP A 127 19.73 -9.75 34.51
CA ASP A 127 20.36 -10.57 35.56
C ASP A 127 19.66 -11.92 35.81
N GLY A 128 18.58 -12.21 35.07
CA GLY A 128 17.76 -13.40 35.18
C GLY A 128 16.70 -13.35 36.29
N SER A 129 16.61 -12.26 37.05
CA SER A 129 15.54 -12.06 38.03
C SER A 129 14.23 -11.65 37.36
N ALA A 130 13.11 -11.85 38.07
CA ALA A 130 11.79 -11.44 37.63
C ALA A 130 11.12 -10.53 38.68
N LYS A 131 10.28 -9.60 38.22
CA LYS A 131 9.38 -8.78 39.03
C LYS A 131 7.95 -9.14 38.66
N VAL A 132 7.20 -9.70 39.60
CA VAL A 132 5.82 -10.13 39.40
C VAL A 132 4.88 -9.23 40.20
N LEU A 133 3.86 -8.71 39.52
CA LEU A 133 2.82 -7.84 40.08
C LEU A 133 1.45 -8.46 39.80
N TYR A 134 0.58 -8.47 40.81
CA TYR A 134 -0.81 -8.88 40.72
C TYR A 134 -1.68 -7.65 40.76
N LEU A 135 -2.36 -7.35 39.65
CA LEU A 135 -3.28 -6.22 39.53
C LEU A 135 -4.71 -6.68 39.77
N GLY A 136 -5.37 -6.06 40.73
CA GLY A 136 -6.76 -6.33 41.08
C GLY A 136 -7.74 -5.34 40.45
N ASN A 137 -8.90 -5.22 41.09
CA ASN A 137 -10.00 -4.38 40.62
C ASN A 137 -9.63 -2.88 40.64
N LYS A 138 -10.27 -2.12 39.73
CA LYS A 138 -10.29 -0.65 39.82
C LYS A 138 -11.03 -0.23 41.10
N THR A 139 -10.50 0.75 41.83
CA THR A 139 -11.13 1.21 43.07
C THR A 139 -12.46 1.94 42.79
N PRO A 140 -13.40 2.01 43.75
CA PRO A 140 -14.69 2.68 43.53
C PRO A 140 -14.59 4.16 43.14
N ALA A 141 -13.48 4.83 43.49
CA ALA A 141 -13.22 6.22 43.09
C ALA A 141 -12.82 6.35 41.61
N GLY A 142 -12.46 5.24 40.95
CA GLY A 142 -12.19 5.16 39.52
C GLY A 142 -10.83 5.70 39.07
N ASN A 143 -9.97 6.15 39.99
CA ASN A 143 -8.67 6.74 39.66
C ASN A 143 -7.44 5.92 40.09
N THR A 144 -7.66 4.76 40.70
CA THR A 144 -6.59 3.84 41.14
C THR A 144 -7.00 2.39 40.95
N TYR A 145 -6.03 1.48 40.98
CA TYR A 145 -6.23 0.03 41.02
C TYR A 145 -5.64 -0.56 42.28
N TYR A 146 -6.21 -1.67 42.77
CA TYR A 146 -5.55 -2.49 43.79
C TYR A 146 -4.39 -3.26 43.18
N LEU A 147 -3.27 -3.38 43.89
CA LEU A 147 -2.08 -4.08 43.42
C LEU A 147 -1.34 -4.76 44.57
N MET A 148 -0.75 -5.92 44.30
CA MET A 148 0.15 -6.65 45.20
C MET A 148 1.43 -7.03 44.44
N ALA A 149 2.59 -6.94 45.09
CA ALA A 149 3.86 -7.41 44.54
C ALA A 149 4.18 -8.81 45.07
N GLU A 150 4.77 -9.68 44.24
CA GLU A 150 5.14 -11.03 44.68
C GLU A 150 6.10 -10.98 45.88
N GLY A 151 5.76 -11.75 46.92
CA GLY A 151 6.52 -11.81 48.17
C GLY A 151 6.20 -10.72 49.19
N ASP A 152 5.32 -9.76 48.86
CA ASP A 152 4.83 -8.73 49.80
C ASP A 152 3.32 -8.91 50.05
N PRO A 153 2.87 -9.23 51.29
CA PRO A 153 1.46 -9.45 51.58
C PRO A 153 0.60 -8.18 51.54
N LYS A 154 1.21 -6.99 51.42
CA LYS A 154 0.48 -5.71 51.43
C LYS A 154 -0.36 -5.53 50.16
N VAL A 155 -1.56 -4.98 50.35
CA VAL A 155 -2.40 -4.47 49.28
C VAL A 155 -2.17 -2.97 49.13
N TYR A 156 -1.79 -2.56 47.93
CA TYR A 156 -1.56 -1.17 47.56
C TYR A 156 -2.69 -0.64 46.70
N THR A 157 -2.84 0.69 46.65
CA THR A 157 -3.48 1.35 45.50
C THR A 157 -2.43 2.03 44.63
N VAL A 158 -2.48 1.83 43.32
CA VAL A 158 -1.60 2.49 42.33
C VAL A 158 -2.41 3.39 41.41
N TRP A 159 -1.79 4.47 40.91
CA TRP A 159 -2.43 5.42 40.01
C TRP A 159 -2.95 4.75 38.72
N MET A 160 -4.06 5.25 38.16
CA MET A 160 -4.75 4.60 37.04
C MET A 160 -3.85 4.28 35.85
N ASN A 161 -2.91 5.17 35.51
CA ASN A 161 -2.04 4.99 34.34
C ASN A 161 -1.25 3.67 34.43
N HIS A 162 -0.70 3.33 35.61
CA HIS A 162 0.04 2.08 35.79
C HIS A 162 -0.86 0.86 35.59
N GLY A 163 -2.07 0.89 36.18
CA GLY A 163 -3.03 -0.19 36.01
C GLY A 163 -3.52 -0.32 34.55
N GLU A 164 -3.70 0.79 33.84
CA GLU A 164 -4.09 0.81 32.43
C GLU A 164 -2.98 0.26 31.52
N HIS A 165 -1.72 0.62 31.77
CA HIS A 165 -0.58 0.09 31.02
C HIS A 165 -0.45 -1.43 31.18
N PHE A 166 -0.69 -1.97 32.38
CA PHE A 166 -0.69 -3.42 32.60
C PHE A 166 -1.88 -4.14 31.94
N HIS A 167 -2.97 -3.43 31.64
CA HIS A 167 -4.08 -3.98 30.85
C HIS A 167 -3.86 -3.90 29.33
N TYR A 168 -2.74 -3.33 28.85
CA TYR A 168 -2.47 -3.26 27.43
C TYR A 168 -2.45 -4.66 26.79
N LYS A 169 -3.11 -4.77 25.65
CA LYS A 169 -3.05 -5.92 24.76
C LYS A 169 -2.35 -5.57 23.45
N LEU A 170 -2.13 -6.57 22.59
CA LEU A 170 -1.43 -6.38 21.31
C LEU A 170 -2.04 -5.24 20.48
N SER A 171 -3.37 -5.12 20.44
CA SER A 171 -4.05 -4.06 19.70
C SER A 171 -3.75 -2.65 20.23
N ASP A 172 -3.46 -2.52 21.52
CA ASP A 172 -3.10 -1.23 22.11
C ASP A 172 -1.68 -0.88 21.72
N ILE A 173 -0.75 -1.84 21.69
CA ILE A 173 0.67 -1.51 21.50
C ILE A 173 1.14 -1.61 20.06
N ARG A 174 0.40 -2.25 19.14
CA ARG A 174 0.79 -2.31 17.73
C ARG A 174 0.61 -0.96 17.03
N GLU A 175 1.48 -0.67 16.07
CA GLU A 175 1.31 0.51 15.23
C GLU A 175 0.03 0.40 14.40
N LYS A 176 -0.61 1.56 14.17
CA LYS A 176 -1.85 1.68 13.40
C LYS A 176 -1.54 2.06 11.96
N GLU A 177 -0.48 1.49 11.39
CA GLU A 177 -0.02 1.79 10.04
C GLU A 177 -0.28 0.61 9.12
N LEU A 178 -0.63 0.91 7.88
CA LEU A 178 -0.65 -0.09 6.82
C LEU A 178 0.78 -0.35 6.36
N VAL A 179 1.03 -1.56 5.89
CA VAL A 179 2.25 -1.87 5.15
C VAL A 179 2.32 -0.92 3.95
N GLU A 180 3.38 -0.12 3.89
CA GLU A 180 3.63 0.78 2.77
C GLU A 180 4.09 -0.02 1.55
N ILE A 181 3.52 0.30 0.38
CA ILE A 181 3.92 -0.27 -0.91
C ILE A 181 4.68 0.80 -1.68
N LYS A 182 5.94 0.51 -2.02
CA LYS A 182 6.74 1.33 -2.93
C LYS A 182 6.21 1.16 -4.34
N THR A 183 5.40 2.10 -4.81
CA THR A 183 4.69 1.98 -6.08
C THR A 183 5.62 1.95 -7.31
N ASP A 184 6.83 2.47 -7.19
CA ASP A 184 7.90 2.40 -8.19
C ASP A 184 8.60 1.03 -8.24
N GLU A 185 8.44 0.22 -7.19
CA GLU A 185 8.94 -1.15 -7.09
C GLU A 185 7.81 -2.19 -7.10
N LEU A 186 6.60 -1.80 -7.49
CA LEU A 186 5.46 -2.69 -7.60
C LEU A 186 5.86 -3.90 -8.47
N THR A 187 5.38 -5.09 -8.11
CA THR A 187 5.56 -6.33 -8.89
C THR A 187 4.22 -6.99 -9.24
N TYR A 188 3.17 -6.73 -8.45
CA TYR A 188 1.86 -7.35 -8.59
C TYR A 188 0.76 -6.46 -8.03
N LEU A 189 -0.38 -6.45 -8.71
CA LEU A 189 -1.61 -5.80 -8.26
C LEU A 189 -2.82 -6.67 -8.60
N LYS A 190 -3.68 -6.91 -7.61
CA LYS A 190 -5.00 -7.52 -7.80
C LYS A 190 -6.06 -6.66 -7.13
N ILE A 191 -7.13 -6.36 -7.86
CA ILE A 191 -8.35 -5.74 -7.35
C ILE A 191 -9.51 -6.67 -7.73
N GLU A 192 -10.24 -7.12 -6.73
CA GLU A 192 -11.46 -7.91 -6.90
C GLU A 192 -12.62 -7.24 -6.17
N GLY A 193 -13.82 -7.36 -6.69
CA GLY A 193 -15.01 -6.84 -6.03
C GLY A 193 -16.30 -7.45 -6.56
N LYS A 194 -17.36 -7.39 -5.77
CA LYS A 194 -18.65 -8.03 -6.11
C LYS A 194 -19.26 -7.52 -7.43
N ASP A 195 -19.07 -6.23 -7.72
CA ASP A 195 -19.69 -5.53 -8.86
C ASP A 195 -18.70 -5.20 -10.00
N ILE A 196 -17.45 -5.64 -9.89
CA ILE A 196 -16.42 -5.43 -10.92
C ILE A 196 -15.78 -6.75 -11.32
N ARG A 197 -15.30 -6.83 -12.56
CA ARG A 197 -14.48 -7.98 -12.97
C ARG A 197 -13.09 -7.84 -12.37
N THR A 198 -12.52 -8.96 -11.94
CA THR A 198 -11.18 -9.03 -11.34
C THR A 198 -10.15 -8.41 -12.26
N ILE A 199 -9.37 -7.48 -11.70
CA ILE A 199 -8.20 -6.88 -12.33
C ILE A 199 -7.01 -7.55 -11.70
N GLU A 200 -6.21 -8.23 -12.50
CA GLU A 200 -4.94 -8.82 -12.05
C GLU A 200 -3.83 -8.39 -13.01
N ILE A 201 -2.82 -7.73 -12.47
CA ILE A 201 -1.71 -7.11 -13.19
C ILE A 201 -0.39 -7.63 -12.59
N GLN A 202 0.54 -7.98 -13.46
CA GLN A 202 1.88 -8.42 -13.10
C GLN A 202 2.93 -7.80 -14.00
N GLU A 203 4.18 -7.79 -13.55
CA GLU A 203 5.31 -7.39 -14.37
C GLU A 203 5.37 -8.19 -15.68
N ASN A 204 5.70 -7.49 -16.76
CA ASN A 204 5.92 -8.09 -18.06
C ASN A 204 7.33 -8.69 -18.14
N LYS A 205 7.44 -9.99 -17.86
CA LYS A 205 8.71 -10.74 -17.93
C LYS A 205 9.21 -11.00 -19.35
N GLU A 206 8.42 -10.66 -20.38
CA GLU A 206 8.74 -10.93 -21.79
C GLU A 206 9.26 -9.70 -22.55
N GLN A 207 9.56 -8.59 -21.86
CA GLN A 207 10.08 -7.37 -22.48
C GLN A 207 11.48 -7.56 -23.08
N THR A 208 11.74 -6.84 -24.16
CA THR A 208 13.10 -6.59 -24.64
C THR A 208 13.84 -5.62 -23.72
N GLU A 209 15.18 -5.63 -23.76
CA GLU A 209 16.01 -4.69 -22.98
C GLU A 209 15.69 -3.22 -23.31
N GLU A 210 15.37 -2.92 -24.56
CA GLU A 210 15.00 -1.57 -25.02
C GLU A 210 13.62 -1.14 -24.49
N GLU A 211 12.62 -2.03 -24.56
CA GLU A 211 11.29 -1.78 -23.97
C GLU A 211 11.37 -1.58 -22.45
N ALA A 212 12.20 -2.38 -21.77
CA ALA A 212 12.45 -2.22 -20.35
C ALA A 212 13.15 -0.88 -20.04
N TYR A 213 14.13 -0.48 -20.85
CA TYR A 213 14.87 0.78 -20.70
C TYR A 213 13.96 2.01 -20.82
N PHE A 214 12.99 1.98 -21.74
CA PHE A 214 12.01 3.06 -21.93
C PHE A 214 10.73 2.91 -21.11
N PHE A 215 10.66 1.93 -20.19
CA PHE A 215 9.47 1.60 -19.39
C PHE A 215 8.20 1.34 -20.22
N VAL A 216 8.35 0.89 -21.48
CA VAL A 216 7.23 0.62 -22.39
C VAL A 216 6.70 -0.79 -22.15
N GLY A 217 5.43 -0.90 -21.75
CA GLY A 217 4.78 -2.20 -21.59
C GLY A 217 5.28 -3.01 -20.38
N ALA A 218 5.73 -2.33 -19.31
CA ALA A 218 6.22 -2.94 -18.07
C ALA A 218 5.18 -3.83 -17.36
N TRP A 219 3.91 -3.61 -17.69
CA TRP A 219 2.77 -4.20 -16.99
C TRP A 219 1.87 -4.98 -17.94
N ARG A 220 1.48 -6.18 -17.50
CA ARG A 220 0.55 -7.06 -18.20
C ARG A 220 -0.65 -7.34 -17.31
N MET A 221 -1.83 -6.96 -17.80
CA MET A 221 -3.11 -7.38 -17.24
C MET A 221 -3.41 -8.80 -17.72
N ILE A 222 -3.56 -9.74 -16.77
CA ILE A 222 -3.82 -11.16 -17.05
C ILE A 222 -5.26 -11.59 -16.73
N GLN A 223 -6.01 -10.74 -16.02
CA GLN A 223 -7.46 -10.87 -15.83
C GLN A 223 -8.13 -9.51 -16.04
N PRO A 224 -9.39 -9.47 -16.52
CA PRO A 224 -10.30 -10.60 -16.74
C PRO A 224 -10.27 -11.13 -18.18
N TYR A 225 -9.36 -10.62 -19.01
CA TYR A 225 -9.34 -10.89 -20.44
C TYR A 225 -8.69 -12.25 -20.77
N ASN A 226 -9.17 -12.86 -21.85
CA ASN A 226 -8.70 -14.14 -22.37
C ASN A 226 -7.24 -14.08 -22.85
N LEU A 227 -6.80 -12.90 -23.30
CA LEU A 227 -5.42 -12.65 -23.70
C LEU A 227 -4.79 -11.59 -22.79
N PRO A 228 -3.55 -11.81 -22.31
CA PRO A 228 -2.84 -10.79 -21.55
C PRO A 228 -2.73 -9.49 -22.35
N ARG A 229 -3.12 -8.37 -21.73
CA ARG A 229 -3.05 -7.04 -22.35
C ARG A 229 -2.02 -6.15 -21.69
N GLY A 230 -1.47 -5.23 -22.47
CA GLY A 230 -0.74 -4.10 -21.91
C GLY A 230 -1.64 -3.27 -21.00
N VAL A 231 -1.01 -2.49 -20.13
CA VAL A 231 -1.68 -1.59 -19.19
C VAL A 231 -1.35 -0.16 -19.57
N SER A 232 -2.35 0.71 -19.58
CA SER A 232 -2.16 2.14 -19.72
C SER A 232 -1.51 2.71 -18.46
N THR A 233 -0.29 3.23 -18.63
CA THR A 233 0.51 3.82 -17.54
C THR A 233 -0.25 4.95 -16.83
N ALA A 234 -0.85 5.87 -17.59
CA ALA A 234 -1.58 7.01 -17.01
C ALA A 234 -2.80 6.60 -16.15
N PHE A 235 -3.46 5.49 -16.46
CA PHE A 235 -4.57 4.98 -15.64
C PHE A 235 -4.07 4.14 -14.47
N LEU A 236 -3.00 3.37 -14.66
CA LEU A 236 -2.34 2.66 -13.57
C LEU A 236 -1.81 3.64 -12.51
N ASP A 237 -1.20 4.74 -12.92
CA ASP A 237 -0.68 5.78 -11.99
C ASP A 237 -1.77 6.32 -11.06
N LYS A 238 -3.00 6.47 -11.53
CA LYS A 238 -4.13 6.89 -10.68
C LYS A 238 -4.48 5.84 -9.62
N VAL A 239 -4.44 4.57 -10.00
CA VAL A 239 -4.66 3.44 -9.08
C VAL A 239 -3.53 3.39 -8.06
N LEU A 240 -2.28 3.53 -8.49
CA LEU A 240 -1.10 3.54 -7.61
C LEU A 240 -1.12 4.73 -6.63
N GLN A 241 -1.52 5.91 -7.08
CA GLN A 241 -1.75 7.07 -6.20
C GLN A 241 -2.84 6.80 -5.16
N GLY A 242 -3.91 6.09 -5.55
CA GLY A 242 -4.95 5.64 -4.63
C GLY A 242 -4.40 4.70 -3.55
N ILE A 243 -3.62 3.70 -3.95
CA ILE A 243 -2.95 2.75 -3.03
C ILE A 243 -2.03 3.49 -2.06
N ALA A 244 -1.18 4.41 -2.56
CA ALA A 244 -0.29 5.22 -1.73
C ALA A 244 -1.05 6.16 -0.76
N GLY A 245 -2.30 6.49 -1.06
CA GLY A 245 -3.15 7.34 -0.22
C GLY A 245 -3.91 6.60 0.89
N LEU A 246 -3.89 5.26 0.90
CA LEU A 246 -4.55 4.45 1.91
C LEU A 246 -3.93 4.70 3.29
N ALA A 247 -4.77 4.92 4.31
CA ALA A 247 -4.31 5.02 5.69
C ALA A 247 -5.44 4.71 6.65
N VAL A 248 -5.09 4.19 7.83
CA VAL A 248 -6.02 3.97 8.94
C VAL A 248 -6.45 5.32 9.52
N ASP A 249 -7.76 5.58 9.60
CA ASP A 249 -8.31 6.72 10.35
C ASP A 249 -8.55 6.34 11.83
N ALA A 250 -9.11 5.15 12.08
CA ALA A 250 -9.37 4.65 13.43
C ALA A 250 -9.50 3.12 13.46
N ILE A 251 -9.23 2.55 14.63
CA ILE A 251 -9.64 1.18 14.99
C ILE A 251 -11.07 1.26 15.50
N VAL A 252 -11.94 0.37 15.03
CA VAL A 252 -13.35 0.28 15.43
C VAL A 252 -13.57 -0.90 16.37
N ASP A 253 -13.03 -2.06 16.01
CA ASP A 253 -13.22 -3.30 16.76
C ASP A 253 -11.98 -4.17 16.64
N ASN A 254 -11.30 -4.45 17.75
CA ASN A 254 -10.05 -5.21 17.73
C ASN A 254 -10.27 -6.72 17.57
N GLU A 255 -11.38 -7.24 18.09
CA GLU A 255 -11.67 -8.66 18.19
C GLU A 255 -13.16 -8.87 17.89
N PRO A 256 -13.58 -8.61 16.64
CA PRO A 256 -14.98 -8.70 16.29
C PRO A 256 -15.46 -10.13 16.48
N THR A 257 -16.60 -10.28 17.17
CA THR A 257 -17.28 -11.57 17.29
C THR A 257 -18.15 -11.88 16.05
N ASP A 258 -18.44 -10.86 15.24
CA ASP A 258 -19.25 -10.96 14.02
C ASP A 258 -18.79 -9.89 13.00
N LEU A 259 -18.15 -10.33 11.91
CA LEU A 259 -17.66 -9.46 10.85
C LEU A 259 -18.77 -8.96 9.91
N SER A 260 -19.96 -9.59 9.93
CA SER A 260 -21.08 -9.22 9.06
C SER A 260 -21.66 -7.85 9.38
N ILE A 261 -21.49 -7.39 10.63
CA ILE A 261 -21.85 -6.03 11.09
C ILE A 261 -21.12 -4.96 10.25
N TYR A 262 -19.95 -5.29 9.72
CA TYR A 262 -19.10 -4.39 8.97
C TYR A 262 -19.07 -4.73 7.47
N GLY A 263 -19.83 -5.72 7.02
CA GLY A 263 -19.77 -6.26 5.65
C GLY A 263 -18.42 -6.92 5.32
N LEU A 264 -17.69 -7.41 6.33
CA LEU A 264 -16.34 -7.99 6.19
C LEU A 264 -16.32 -9.53 6.22
N ASP A 265 -17.45 -10.17 6.47
CA ASP A 265 -17.65 -11.61 6.27
C ASP A 265 -17.75 -11.96 4.77
N GLU A 266 -18.37 -11.07 3.98
CA GLU A 266 -18.32 -11.09 2.53
C GLU A 266 -17.90 -9.71 1.98
N PRO A 267 -16.59 -9.40 1.98
CA PRO A 267 -16.06 -8.11 1.58
C PRO A 267 -16.57 -7.64 0.21
N LYS A 268 -16.84 -6.33 0.09
CA LYS A 268 -17.20 -5.68 -1.17
C LYS A 268 -16.03 -5.65 -2.14
N TYR A 269 -14.82 -5.41 -1.63
CA TYR A 269 -13.57 -5.41 -2.40
C TYR A 269 -12.43 -6.14 -1.68
N GLU A 270 -11.55 -6.74 -2.45
CA GLU A 270 -10.24 -7.26 -2.03
C GLU A 270 -9.15 -6.53 -2.84
N LEU A 271 -8.12 -6.04 -2.15
CA LEU A 271 -6.92 -5.46 -2.75
C LEU A 271 -5.70 -6.29 -2.33
N ILE A 272 -4.89 -6.68 -3.30
CA ILE A 272 -3.54 -7.21 -3.07
C ILE A 272 -2.56 -6.39 -3.89
N ALA A 273 -1.64 -5.69 -3.23
CA ALA A 273 -0.53 -4.99 -3.87
C ALA A 273 0.78 -5.52 -3.31
N LYS A 274 1.76 -5.80 -4.19
CA LYS A 274 3.08 -6.28 -3.79
C LYS A 274 4.14 -5.43 -4.45
N ASP A 275 5.12 -5.00 -3.67
CA ASP A 275 6.40 -4.52 -4.20
C ASP A 275 7.45 -5.65 -4.09
N LYS A 276 8.74 -5.33 -4.10
CA LYS A 276 9.82 -6.33 -3.99
C LYS A 276 9.98 -6.91 -2.57
N GLU A 277 9.53 -6.20 -1.54
CA GLU A 277 9.78 -6.52 -0.13
C GLU A 277 8.48 -6.79 0.65
N ASN A 278 7.39 -6.13 0.27
CA ASN A 278 6.18 -5.98 1.04
C ASN A 278 4.94 -6.50 0.30
N THR A 279 3.93 -6.89 1.07
CA THR A 279 2.59 -7.24 0.56
C THR A 279 1.55 -6.52 1.40
N LEU A 280 0.72 -5.72 0.73
CA LEU A 280 -0.46 -5.10 1.30
C LEU A 280 -1.68 -5.89 0.82
N HIS A 281 -2.39 -6.50 1.77
CA HIS A 281 -3.58 -7.30 1.48
C HIS A 281 -4.73 -6.83 2.38
N LEU A 282 -5.72 -6.20 1.75
CA LEU A 282 -6.84 -5.55 2.42
C LEU A 282 -8.19 -6.09 1.91
N PHE A 283 -9.14 -6.13 2.83
CA PHE A 283 -10.55 -6.42 2.55
C PHE A 283 -11.39 -5.22 2.98
N PHE A 284 -12.29 -4.78 2.10
CA PHE A 284 -13.14 -3.61 2.32
C PHE A 284 -14.59 -4.05 2.44
N GLY A 285 -15.26 -3.61 3.50
CA GLY A 285 -16.65 -3.93 3.79
C GLY A 285 -17.58 -2.76 3.48
N ASP A 286 -18.55 -2.57 4.35
CA ASP A 286 -19.59 -1.55 4.23
C ASP A 286 -19.09 -0.15 4.57
N GLU A 287 -19.89 0.83 4.18
CA GLU A 287 -19.72 2.23 4.59
C GLU A 287 -20.23 2.44 6.02
N THR A 288 -19.63 3.38 6.76
CA THR A 288 -20.18 3.83 8.04
C THR A 288 -21.56 4.46 7.85
N GLU A 289 -22.38 4.49 8.91
CA GLU A 289 -23.76 5.04 8.83
C GLU A 289 -23.83 6.47 8.26
N ASP A 290 -22.79 7.28 8.44
CA ASP A 290 -22.70 8.65 7.91
C ASP A 290 -22.20 8.74 6.46
N GLY A 291 -21.84 7.60 5.85
CA GLY A 291 -21.36 7.47 4.47
C GLY A 291 -19.98 8.08 4.20
N LYS A 292 -19.23 8.48 5.23
CA LYS A 292 -17.94 9.19 5.06
C LYS A 292 -16.73 8.27 5.10
N LYS A 293 -16.87 7.11 5.73
CA LYS A 293 -15.80 6.15 5.92
C LYS A 293 -16.23 4.77 5.45
N VAL A 294 -15.24 3.92 5.23
CA VAL A 294 -15.43 2.50 4.92
C VAL A 294 -14.79 1.67 6.01
N TYR A 295 -15.43 0.57 6.37
CA TYR A 295 -14.82 -0.47 7.19
C TYR A 295 -13.87 -1.29 6.35
N PHE A 296 -12.72 -1.66 6.93
CA PHE A 296 -11.78 -2.54 6.27
C PHE A 296 -10.97 -3.34 7.30
N LYS A 297 -10.38 -4.45 6.86
CA LYS A 297 -9.42 -5.23 7.64
C LYS A 297 -8.22 -5.63 6.80
N THR A 298 -7.13 -6.01 7.46
CA THR A 298 -5.99 -6.65 6.80
C THR A 298 -6.24 -8.15 6.65
N ALA A 299 -5.43 -8.84 5.87
CA ALA A 299 -5.46 -10.30 5.80
C ALA A 299 -4.81 -11.00 7.00
N ASP A 300 -4.09 -10.26 7.84
CA ASP A 300 -3.29 -10.81 8.95
C ASP A 300 -4.12 -11.09 10.20
N ASP A 301 -5.17 -10.29 10.42
CA ASP A 301 -6.06 -10.40 11.56
C ASP A 301 -7.46 -9.87 11.25
N ASP A 302 -8.36 -10.02 12.22
CA ASP A 302 -9.77 -9.62 12.08
C ASP A 302 -10.08 -8.25 12.67
N THR A 303 -9.09 -7.48 13.14
CA THR A 303 -9.37 -6.12 13.60
C THR A 303 -9.96 -5.28 12.48
N VAL A 304 -11.05 -4.61 12.83
CA VAL A 304 -11.81 -3.73 11.96
C VAL A 304 -11.32 -2.31 12.15
N TYR A 305 -10.95 -1.71 11.03
CA TYR A 305 -10.52 -0.33 10.92
C TYR A 305 -11.51 0.48 10.11
N THR A 306 -11.34 1.79 10.14
CA THR A 306 -11.99 2.70 9.19
C THR A 306 -10.97 3.55 8.47
N MET A 307 -11.29 3.93 7.24
CA MET A 307 -10.61 4.99 6.51
C MET A 307 -11.62 5.86 5.77
N THR A 308 -11.20 7.06 5.40
CA THR A 308 -12.01 8.00 4.61
C THR A 308 -12.38 7.38 3.26
N LYS A 309 -13.67 7.34 2.93
CA LYS A 309 -14.23 6.69 1.72
C LYS A 309 -13.59 7.18 0.42
N GLY A 310 -13.29 8.48 0.31
CA GLY A 310 -12.66 9.05 -0.89
C GLY A 310 -11.30 8.44 -1.23
N LYS A 311 -10.63 7.75 -0.29
CA LYS A 311 -9.37 7.05 -0.52
C LYS A 311 -9.54 5.73 -1.27
N THR A 312 -10.75 5.19 -1.35
CA THR A 312 -11.02 3.87 -1.96
C THR A 312 -11.73 3.94 -3.30
N GLU A 313 -11.91 5.13 -3.88
CA GLU A 313 -12.60 5.32 -5.18
C GLU A 313 -11.93 4.53 -6.32
N PHE A 314 -10.61 4.34 -6.26
CA PHE A 314 -9.88 3.57 -7.27
C PHE A 314 -10.27 2.09 -7.31
N LEU A 315 -10.85 1.53 -6.25
CA LEU A 315 -11.32 0.14 -6.23
C LEU A 315 -12.50 -0.09 -7.18
N GLU A 316 -13.19 0.97 -7.59
CA GLU A 316 -14.31 0.90 -8.55
C GLU A 316 -13.84 0.97 -10.01
N THR A 317 -12.53 1.09 -10.24
CA THR A 317 -11.95 1.18 -11.58
C THR A 317 -12.27 -0.08 -12.39
N LYS A 318 -12.76 0.10 -13.62
CA LYS A 318 -13.05 -1.04 -14.49
C LYS A 318 -11.80 -1.51 -15.23
N PRO A 319 -11.66 -2.82 -15.51
CA PRO A 319 -10.51 -3.35 -16.25
C PRO A 319 -10.26 -2.62 -17.57
N PHE A 320 -11.33 -2.27 -18.29
CA PHE A 320 -11.21 -1.56 -19.55
C PHE A 320 -10.50 -0.22 -19.39
N GLU A 321 -10.77 0.55 -18.33
CA GLU A 321 -10.15 1.86 -18.13
C GLU A 321 -8.63 1.78 -18.00
N ILE A 322 -8.12 0.68 -17.43
CA ILE A 322 -6.70 0.44 -17.23
C ILE A 322 -6.07 -0.25 -18.44
N ALA A 323 -6.81 -1.11 -19.14
CA ALA A 323 -6.29 -1.87 -20.26
C ALA A 323 -5.82 -0.97 -21.41
N GLU A 324 -4.69 -1.35 -22.02
CA GLU A 324 -4.24 -0.73 -23.26
C GLU A 324 -5.29 -0.91 -24.36
N LYS A 325 -5.54 0.17 -25.11
CA LYS A 325 -6.63 0.24 -26.09
C LYS A 325 -6.26 -0.27 -27.47
N SER A 326 -4.98 -0.52 -27.73
CA SER A 326 -4.53 -0.99 -29.03
C SER A 326 -5.17 -2.35 -29.36
N ALA A 327 -5.73 -2.49 -30.57
CA ALA A 327 -6.36 -3.74 -31.01
C ALA A 327 -5.35 -4.88 -31.05
N TYR A 328 -4.21 -4.62 -31.69
CA TYR A 328 -3.04 -5.50 -31.71
C TYR A 328 -1.79 -4.69 -32.12
N ILE A 329 -0.76 -4.67 -31.28
CA ILE A 329 0.54 -4.05 -31.59
C ILE A 329 1.57 -5.14 -31.86
N VAL A 330 2.31 -4.97 -32.95
CA VAL A 330 3.49 -5.79 -33.27
C VAL A 330 4.57 -4.89 -33.85
N SER A 331 5.80 -5.04 -33.35
CA SER A 331 6.96 -4.32 -33.89
C SER A 331 7.18 -4.71 -35.35
N ILE A 332 7.42 -3.71 -36.20
CA ILE A 332 7.70 -3.88 -37.63
C ILE A 332 8.90 -4.79 -37.87
N ASP A 333 9.88 -4.79 -36.96
CA ASP A 333 11.09 -5.59 -37.07
C ASP A 333 10.82 -7.09 -36.92
N ASN A 334 9.72 -7.43 -36.25
CA ASN A 334 9.31 -8.81 -36.02
C ASN A 334 8.42 -9.37 -37.14
N VAL A 335 8.09 -8.59 -38.18
CA VAL A 335 7.16 -8.97 -39.25
C VAL A 335 7.92 -9.22 -40.56
N ASP A 336 7.58 -10.32 -41.23
CA ASP A 336 8.06 -10.65 -42.59
C ASP A 336 6.98 -10.46 -43.65
N LYS A 337 5.72 -10.73 -43.30
CA LYS A 337 4.60 -10.67 -44.24
C LYS A 337 3.31 -10.31 -43.53
N ILE A 338 2.45 -9.57 -44.23
CA ILE A 338 1.08 -9.27 -43.81
C ILE A 338 0.15 -9.60 -44.97
N ILE A 339 -0.96 -10.28 -44.69
CA ILE A 339 -2.03 -10.49 -45.66
C ILE A 339 -3.26 -9.76 -45.14
N ILE A 340 -3.84 -8.91 -45.99
CA ILE A 340 -5.08 -8.19 -45.66
C ILE A 340 -6.15 -8.61 -46.67
N GLU A 341 -7.22 -9.20 -46.17
CA GLU A 341 -8.38 -9.61 -46.95
C GLU A 341 -9.55 -8.72 -46.57
N ALA A 342 -10.16 -8.07 -47.57
CA ALA A 342 -11.35 -7.25 -47.41
C ALA A 342 -12.33 -7.56 -48.57
N PRO A 343 -13.59 -7.08 -48.55
CA PRO A 343 -14.55 -7.41 -49.59
C PRO A 343 -14.04 -7.04 -50.99
N GLY A 344 -13.85 -8.05 -51.84
CA GLY A 344 -13.40 -7.88 -53.23
C GLY A 344 -11.90 -7.61 -53.43
N ARG A 345 -11.07 -7.61 -52.38
CA ARG A 345 -9.62 -7.38 -52.49
C ARG A 345 -8.80 -8.18 -51.48
N THR A 346 -7.61 -8.58 -51.90
CA THR A 346 -6.58 -9.16 -51.04
C THR A 346 -5.26 -8.48 -51.36
N ASN A 347 -4.60 -7.95 -50.34
CA ASN A 347 -3.30 -7.31 -50.49
C ASN A 347 -2.25 -8.09 -49.70
N VAL A 348 -1.08 -8.26 -50.30
CA VAL A 348 0.06 -8.96 -49.70
C VAL A 348 1.20 -7.99 -49.51
N ILE A 349 1.59 -7.80 -48.25
CA ILE A 349 2.70 -6.96 -47.85
C ILE A 349 3.86 -7.85 -47.46
N THR A 350 5.07 -7.55 -47.91
CA THR A 350 6.28 -8.29 -47.54
C THR A 350 7.41 -7.35 -47.15
N LEU A 351 8.11 -7.70 -46.08
CA LEU A 351 9.32 -7.04 -45.61
C LEU A 351 10.47 -8.01 -45.83
N THR A 352 11.47 -7.62 -46.62
CA THR A 352 12.66 -8.43 -46.87
C THR A 352 13.90 -7.69 -46.36
N ARG A 353 14.65 -8.32 -45.47
CA ARG A 353 15.86 -7.75 -44.87
C ARG A 353 17.09 -8.36 -45.53
N ARG A 354 18.05 -7.54 -45.92
CA ARG A 354 19.38 -7.96 -46.38
C ARG A 354 20.44 -7.26 -45.56
N THR A 355 21.46 -8.00 -45.14
CA THR A 355 22.64 -7.44 -44.49
C THR A 355 23.65 -7.04 -45.56
N GLN A 356 23.97 -5.76 -45.62
CA GLN A 356 25.07 -5.23 -46.39
C GLN A 356 26.26 -5.08 -45.46
N LYS A 357 27.35 -5.79 -45.78
CA LYS A 357 28.56 -5.72 -44.95
C LYS A 357 29.19 -4.34 -45.02
N ALA A 358 29.67 -3.86 -43.89
CA ALA A 358 30.45 -2.64 -43.82
C ALA A 358 31.72 -2.73 -44.70
N GLU A 359 32.12 -1.60 -45.29
CA GLU A 359 33.36 -1.53 -46.08
C GLU A 359 34.60 -1.51 -45.17
N ASP A 360 34.47 -0.94 -43.97
CA ASP A 360 35.51 -0.86 -42.94
C ASP A 360 35.20 -1.80 -41.76
N GLU A 361 36.24 -2.45 -41.21
CA GLU A 361 36.09 -3.38 -40.06
C GLU A 361 35.62 -2.69 -38.76
N ASP A 362 35.73 -1.37 -38.69
CA ASP A 362 35.30 -0.55 -37.55
C ASP A 362 33.83 -0.05 -37.67
N GLU A 363 33.15 -0.34 -38.79
CA GLU A 363 31.75 0.03 -39.02
C GLU A 363 30.82 -1.19 -38.87
N GLU A 364 29.59 -0.98 -38.39
CA GLU A 364 28.59 -2.05 -38.26
C GLU A 364 27.92 -2.36 -39.60
N ASP A 365 27.61 -3.65 -39.83
CA ASP A 365 26.86 -4.09 -41.00
C ASP A 365 25.49 -3.37 -41.09
N GLU A 366 25.13 -2.88 -42.28
CA GLU A 366 23.86 -2.20 -42.50
C GLU A 366 22.74 -3.20 -42.83
N VAL A 367 21.63 -3.14 -42.11
CA VAL A 367 20.43 -3.93 -42.43
C VAL A 367 19.48 -3.10 -43.30
N ILE A 368 19.44 -3.42 -44.59
CA ILE A 368 18.53 -2.78 -45.54
C ILE A 368 17.22 -3.56 -45.58
N THR A 369 16.10 -2.86 -45.33
CA THR A 369 14.75 -3.44 -45.42
C THR A 369 14.04 -2.95 -46.68
N THR A 370 13.61 -3.89 -47.52
CA THR A 370 12.78 -3.62 -48.69
C THR A 370 11.32 -3.91 -48.38
N TYR A 371 10.45 -2.92 -48.62
CA TYR A 371 9.02 -3.01 -48.40
C TYR A 371 8.30 -3.21 -49.74
N ARG A 372 7.39 -4.19 -49.81
CA ARG A 372 6.57 -4.42 -51.01
C ARG A 372 5.09 -4.57 -50.67
N VAL A 373 4.25 -4.04 -51.54
CA VAL A 373 2.79 -4.27 -51.54
C VAL A 373 2.42 -4.87 -52.89
N ASP A 374 1.79 -6.04 -52.87
CA ASP A 374 1.41 -6.82 -54.06
C ASP A 374 2.60 -7.06 -55.02
N GLY A 375 3.77 -7.30 -54.44
CA GLY A 375 5.03 -7.53 -55.15
C GLY A 375 5.71 -6.28 -55.70
N LYS A 376 5.08 -5.11 -55.60
CA LYS A 376 5.68 -3.83 -56.01
C LYS A 376 6.40 -3.17 -54.84
N GLU A 377 7.62 -2.70 -55.09
CA GLU A 377 8.38 -1.96 -54.09
C GLU A 377 7.75 -0.61 -53.80
N VAL A 378 7.69 -0.25 -52.52
CA VAL A 378 7.18 1.04 -52.04
C VAL A 378 8.24 1.73 -51.19
N GLU A 379 8.19 3.05 -51.14
CA GLU A 379 9.12 3.85 -50.35
C GLU A 379 8.89 3.62 -48.84
N GLU A 380 9.99 3.62 -48.08
CA GLU A 380 9.99 3.34 -46.65
C GLU A 380 9.12 4.32 -45.84
N LYS A 381 9.24 5.63 -46.08
CA LYS A 381 8.52 6.65 -45.33
C LYS A 381 6.99 6.47 -45.46
N PRO A 382 6.41 6.43 -46.69
CA PRO A 382 4.98 6.08 -46.87
C PRO A 382 4.61 4.73 -46.26
N PHE A 383 5.45 3.71 -46.41
CA PHE A 383 5.18 2.39 -45.82
C PHE A 383 5.05 2.45 -44.30
N LYS A 384 6.00 3.08 -43.61
CA LYS A 384 5.97 3.23 -42.15
C LYS A 384 4.74 4.00 -41.67
N LYS A 385 4.30 5.02 -42.43
CA LYS A 385 3.06 5.75 -42.15
C LYS A 385 1.83 4.86 -42.25
N TYR A 386 1.75 4.03 -43.30
CA TYR A 386 0.69 3.03 -43.41
C TYR A 386 0.76 2.01 -42.26
N TYR A 387 1.96 1.49 -41.95
CA TYR A 387 2.15 0.52 -40.88
C TYR A 387 1.66 1.08 -39.53
N GLN A 388 1.96 2.35 -39.22
CA GLN A 388 1.42 3.05 -38.05
C GLN A 388 -0.12 3.09 -38.05
N SER A 389 -0.76 3.32 -39.19
CA SER A 389 -2.22 3.25 -39.31
C SER A 389 -2.78 1.83 -39.10
N LEU A 390 -2.01 0.79 -39.45
CA LEU A 390 -2.42 -0.61 -39.29
C LEU A 390 -2.40 -1.06 -37.83
N ILE A 391 -1.32 -0.74 -37.10
CA ILE A 391 -1.17 -1.13 -35.68
C ILE A 391 -1.76 -0.11 -34.70
N GLY A 392 -2.06 1.11 -35.17
CA GLY A 392 -2.62 2.21 -34.37
C GLY A 392 -4.14 2.16 -34.19
N LEU A 393 -4.78 1.04 -34.52
CA LEU A 393 -6.21 0.83 -34.35
C LEU A 393 -6.56 0.66 -32.86
N LEU A 394 -7.51 1.45 -32.35
CA LEU A 394 -7.88 1.47 -30.94
C LEU A 394 -9.27 0.89 -30.73
N VAL A 395 -9.42 -0.01 -29.77
CA VAL A 395 -10.74 -0.52 -29.37
C VAL A 395 -11.54 0.56 -28.64
N ASP A 396 -12.83 0.61 -28.93
CA ASP A 396 -13.75 1.64 -28.44
C ASP A 396 -14.49 1.19 -27.17
N ALA A 397 -14.84 -0.10 -27.08
CA ALA A 397 -15.56 -0.66 -25.95
C ALA A 397 -15.31 -2.17 -25.81
N GLU A 398 -15.77 -2.72 -24.71
CA GLU A 398 -15.80 -4.16 -24.47
C GLU A 398 -16.96 -4.80 -25.23
N LEU A 399 -16.76 -6.03 -25.68
CA LEU A 399 -17.79 -6.81 -26.33
C LEU A 399 -18.79 -7.32 -25.29
N ASP A 400 -20.08 -7.14 -25.54
CA ASP A 400 -21.17 -7.46 -24.59
C ASP A 400 -21.90 -8.78 -24.89
N ARG A 401 -21.57 -9.45 -26.00
CA ARG A 401 -22.19 -10.70 -26.46
C ARG A 401 -21.21 -11.55 -27.27
N GLU A 402 -21.40 -12.86 -27.25
CA GLU A 402 -20.63 -13.77 -28.09
C GLU A 402 -21.02 -13.61 -29.57
N LEU A 403 -20.03 -13.80 -30.45
CA LEU A 403 -20.19 -13.76 -31.91
C LEU A 403 -19.44 -14.94 -32.55
N GLU A 404 -19.98 -15.46 -33.63
CA GLU A 404 -19.24 -16.37 -34.50
C GLU A 404 -18.22 -15.58 -35.32
N GLU A 405 -17.03 -16.15 -35.50
CA GLU A 405 -15.95 -15.50 -36.25
C GLU A 405 -16.21 -15.58 -37.77
N GLN A 406 -17.07 -14.67 -38.26
CA GLN A 406 -17.37 -14.48 -39.68
C GLN A 406 -16.87 -13.09 -40.14
N PRO A 407 -15.56 -12.92 -40.36
CA PRO A 407 -14.98 -11.60 -40.58
C PRO A 407 -15.26 -11.03 -41.98
N GLU A 408 -15.54 -9.73 -42.02
CA GLU A 408 -15.55 -8.94 -43.27
C GLU A 408 -14.14 -8.53 -43.68
N VAL A 409 -13.26 -8.29 -42.69
CA VAL A 409 -11.86 -7.92 -42.92
C VAL A 409 -10.97 -8.83 -42.08
N LYS A 410 -9.89 -9.35 -42.68
CA LYS A 410 -8.88 -10.16 -42.00
C LYS A 410 -7.50 -9.55 -42.20
N THR A 411 -6.71 -9.54 -41.13
CA THR A 411 -5.29 -9.18 -41.18
C THR A 411 -4.49 -10.33 -40.58
N THR A 412 -3.64 -10.96 -41.37
CA THR A 412 -2.75 -12.05 -40.92
C THR A 412 -1.30 -11.57 -40.94
N PHE A 413 -0.65 -11.57 -39.78
CA PHE A 413 0.78 -11.26 -39.62
C PHE A 413 1.60 -12.55 -39.58
N PHE A 414 2.70 -12.59 -40.34
CA PHE A 414 3.70 -13.66 -40.27
C PHE A 414 4.98 -13.11 -39.63
N LEU A 415 5.37 -13.71 -38.50
CA LEU A 415 6.41 -13.20 -37.62
C LEU A 415 7.73 -13.94 -37.79
N ASN A 416 8.84 -13.21 -37.71
CA ASN A 416 10.20 -13.74 -37.86
C ASN A 416 10.88 -14.11 -36.54
N LYS A 417 10.26 -13.78 -35.41
CA LYS A 417 10.73 -14.08 -34.06
C LYS A 417 9.60 -14.64 -33.21
N GLY A 418 9.95 -15.29 -32.11
CA GLY A 418 9.00 -15.84 -31.14
C GLY A 418 8.53 -17.26 -31.47
N SER A 419 7.80 -17.84 -30.52
CA SER A 419 7.15 -19.15 -30.63
C SER A 419 5.89 -19.09 -31.50
N VAL A 420 5.18 -17.96 -31.46
CA VAL A 420 4.06 -17.66 -32.35
C VAL A 420 4.59 -17.06 -33.65
N ARG A 421 4.31 -17.72 -34.78
CA ARG A 421 4.79 -17.33 -36.11
C ARG A 421 3.70 -16.75 -37.02
N GLU A 422 2.45 -16.90 -36.61
CA GLU A 422 1.29 -16.43 -37.36
C GLU A 422 0.26 -15.87 -36.38
N VAL A 423 -0.25 -14.68 -36.65
CA VAL A 423 -1.27 -14.01 -35.83
C VAL A 423 -2.38 -13.50 -36.72
N HIS A 424 -3.62 -13.84 -36.37
CA HIS A 424 -4.82 -13.40 -37.08
C HIS A 424 -5.52 -12.32 -36.28
N VAL A 425 -5.75 -11.16 -36.91
CA VAL A 425 -6.56 -10.06 -36.39
C VAL A 425 -7.73 -9.86 -37.35
N ASN A 426 -8.90 -10.29 -36.92
CA ASN A 426 -10.10 -10.39 -37.73
C ASN A 426 -11.16 -9.41 -37.23
N TYR A 427 -11.85 -8.76 -38.17
CA TYR A 427 -12.89 -7.76 -37.90
C TYR A 427 -14.24 -8.33 -38.33
N VAL A 428 -15.05 -8.68 -37.35
CA VAL A 428 -16.36 -9.32 -37.51
C VAL A 428 -17.46 -8.29 -37.34
N PRO A 429 -18.45 -8.20 -38.23
CA PRO A 429 -19.59 -7.28 -38.06
C PRO A 429 -20.24 -7.39 -36.69
N TYR A 430 -20.25 -6.29 -35.93
CA TYR A 430 -20.98 -6.22 -34.66
C TYR A 430 -22.31 -5.48 -34.86
N ASP A 431 -22.26 -4.29 -35.46
CA ASP A 431 -23.42 -3.52 -35.90
C ASP A 431 -23.05 -2.61 -37.09
N ASN A 432 -23.81 -1.51 -37.29
CA ASN A 432 -23.58 -0.54 -38.36
C ASN A 432 -22.35 0.34 -38.14
N ASP A 433 -21.89 0.48 -36.90
CA ASP A 433 -20.84 1.42 -36.51
C ASP A 433 -19.56 0.71 -36.05
N PHE A 434 -19.65 -0.55 -35.60
CA PHE A 434 -18.56 -1.30 -35.01
C PHE A 434 -18.34 -2.70 -35.64
N TYR A 435 -17.09 -3.12 -35.58
CA TYR A 435 -16.65 -4.51 -35.70
C TYR A 435 -16.28 -5.05 -34.31
N ALA A 436 -16.53 -6.33 -34.05
CA ALA A 436 -15.84 -7.07 -33.01
C ALA A 436 -14.44 -7.47 -33.51
N VAL A 437 -13.43 -7.34 -32.64
CA VAL A 437 -12.04 -7.68 -32.95
C VAL A 437 -11.74 -9.08 -32.43
N PHE A 438 -11.37 -9.99 -33.33
CA PHE A 438 -10.92 -11.33 -33.01
C PHE A 438 -9.40 -11.40 -33.17
N VAL A 439 -8.68 -11.74 -32.11
CA VAL A 439 -7.24 -12.03 -32.15
C VAL A 439 -7.06 -13.52 -31.90
N ASN A 440 -6.56 -14.24 -32.90
CA ASN A 440 -6.40 -15.71 -32.86
C ASN A 440 -7.67 -16.45 -32.39
N GLY A 441 -8.83 -16.04 -32.90
CA GLY A 441 -10.13 -16.65 -32.59
C GLY A 441 -10.74 -16.26 -31.23
N LYS A 442 -10.15 -15.29 -30.51
CA LYS A 442 -10.70 -14.75 -29.26
C LYS A 442 -11.12 -13.30 -29.45
N SER A 443 -12.32 -12.94 -29.00
CA SER A 443 -12.85 -11.58 -29.10
C SER A 443 -13.37 -11.08 -27.77
N GLU A 444 -13.01 -9.83 -27.46
CA GLU A 444 -13.30 -9.20 -26.17
C GLU A 444 -13.68 -7.73 -26.32
N PHE A 445 -13.53 -7.16 -27.52
CA PHE A 445 -13.67 -5.74 -27.75
C PHE A 445 -14.30 -5.44 -29.10
N VAL A 446 -14.88 -4.26 -29.20
CA VAL A 446 -15.37 -3.67 -30.44
C VAL A 446 -14.54 -2.48 -30.85
N ILE A 447 -14.44 -2.26 -32.16
CA ILE A 447 -13.72 -1.16 -32.79
C ILE A 447 -14.59 -0.51 -33.87
N SER A 448 -14.52 0.80 -34.00
CA SER A 448 -15.29 1.52 -35.01
C SER A 448 -14.93 1.07 -36.42
N ARG A 449 -15.95 0.77 -37.24
CA ARG A 449 -15.83 0.47 -38.67
C ARG A 449 -15.08 1.58 -39.41
N ARG A 450 -15.21 2.83 -38.97
CA ARG A 450 -14.50 3.99 -39.54
C ARG A 450 -12.99 3.89 -39.38
N GLN A 451 -12.50 3.39 -38.25
CA GLN A 451 -11.06 3.21 -38.03
C GLN A 451 -10.50 2.15 -38.98
N VAL A 452 -11.19 1.01 -39.11
CA VAL A 452 -10.80 -0.07 -40.02
C VAL A 452 -10.87 0.38 -41.48
N ALA A 453 -11.91 1.12 -41.86
CA ALA A 453 -12.00 1.74 -43.18
C ALA A 453 -10.84 2.70 -43.45
N GLY A 454 -10.52 3.59 -42.49
CA GLY A 454 -9.40 4.53 -42.63
C GLY A 454 -8.04 3.83 -42.77
N MET A 455 -7.82 2.71 -42.07
CA MET A 455 -6.63 1.88 -42.26
C MET A 455 -6.56 1.33 -43.70
N LEU A 456 -7.67 0.86 -44.23
CA LEU A 456 -7.75 0.33 -45.59
C LEU A 456 -7.59 1.43 -46.65
N ASP A 457 -8.16 2.62 -46.44
CA ASP A 457 -8.00 3.78 -47.34
C ASP A 457 -6.52 4.23 -47.35
N THR A 458 -5.84 4.15 -46.21
CA THR A 458 -4.40 4.44 -46.11
C THR A 458 -3.57 3.41 -46.88
N LEU A 459 -3.98 2.13 -46.90
CA LEU A 459 -3.35 1.11 -47.74
C LEU A 459 -3.52 1.43 -49.23
N GLU A 460 -4.72 1.85 -49.65
CA GLU A 460 -4.97 2.23 -51.04
C GLU A 460 -4.13 3.43 -51.47
N ALA A 461 -4.02 4.46 -50.61
CA ALA A 461 -3.16 5.61 -50.86
C ALA A 461 -1.68 5.22 -50.98
N LEU A 462 -1.21 4.23 -50.20
CA LEU A 462 0.15 3.69 -50.33
C LEU A 462 0.32 3.01 -51.70
N ILE A 463 -0.66 2.21 -52.14
CA ILE A 463 -0.63 1.48 -53.40
C ILE A 463 -0.68 2.44 -54.62
N SER A 464 -1.49 3.51 -54.54
CA SER A 464 -1.60 4.51 -55.61
C SER A 464 -0.42 5.48 -55.66
N GLY A 465 0.37 5.56 -54.58
CA GLY A 465 1.46 6.52 -54.42
C GLY A 465 1.01 7.91 -53.96
N ASP A 466 -0.26 8.05 -53.54
CA ASP A 466 -0.84 9.30 -53.02
C ASP A 466 -0.53 9.53 -51.54
N LEU A 467 -0.05 8.50 -50.82
CA LEU A 467 0.34 8.64 -49.43
C LEU A 467 1.61 9.51 -49.34
N ALA A 468 1.40 10.77 -48.92
CA ALA A 468 2.38 11.85 -49.00
C ALA A 468 3.82 11.43 -48.65
N LYS A 469 4.73 11.76 -49.55
CA LYS A 469 6.18 11.79 -49.35
C LYS A 469 6.50 13.16 -48.74
N GLU A 470 6.36 13.34 -47.43
CA GLU A 470 6.87 14.57 -46.82
C GLU A 470 8.36 14.44 -46.51
N ASP A 471 9.08 15.54 -46.80
CA ASP A 471 10.53 15.69 -46.89
C ASP A 471 11.31 15.25 -45.65
#